data_AF-A0A7J3SBR7-F1
#
_entry.id   AF-A0A7J3SBR7-F1
#
_cell.length_a   1.000
_cell.length_b   1.000
_cell.length_c   1.000
_cell.angle_alpha   90.00
_cell.angle_beta   90.00
_cell.angle_gamma   90.00
#
_symmetry.space_group_name_H-M   'P 1'
#
loop_
_entity.id
_entity.type
_entity.pdbx_description
1 polymer ?
#
loop_
_entity_poly.entity_id
_entity_poly.type
_entity_poly.pdbx_seq_one_letter_code
_entity_poly.pdbx_strand_id
1 'polypeptide(L)' 'MMDLSFDFGDKYHKFNGYLFAFRIFTLDNIYGVDFDKAEVASDSSFLRLVANRFFYAGGRRK' A
#
# COMPACT_ATOMS: atom_id res chain seq x y z
N MET A 1 -13.15 -6.66 -23.51
CA MET A 1 -12.96 -7.17 -22.13
C MET A 1 -12.16 -6.11 -21.40
N MET A 2 -12.75 -5.39 -20.44
CA MET A 2 -11.97 -4.43 -19.64
C MET A 2 -11.01 -5.26 -18.80
N ASP A 3 -9.72 -5.04 -18.98
CA ASP A 3 -8.72 -5.56 -18.09
C ASP A 3 -8.86 -4.82 -16.75
N LEU A 4 -9.56 -5.44 -15.80
CA LEU A 4 -9.72 -4.92 -14.45
C LEU A 4 -8.49 -5.22 -13.58
N SER A 5 -7.44 -5.84 -14.13
CA SER A 5 -6.19 -6.08 -13.41
C SER A 5 -5.37 -4.78 -13.31
N PHE A 6 -5.85 -3.83 -12.51
CA PHE A 6 -4.97 -2.75 -12.06
C PHE A 6 -3.93 -3.34 -11.11
N ASP A 7 -2.69 -3.44 -11.56
CA ASP A 7 -1.55 -3.76 -10.70
C ASP A 7 -1.19 -2.53 -9.87
N PHE A 8 -1.34 -2.66 -8.54
CA PHE A 8 -1.01 -1.61 -7.58
C PHE A 8 0.50 -1.48 -7.38
N GLY A 9 1.31 -2.45 -7.85
CA GLY A 9 2.74 -2.51 -7.55
C GLY A 9 2.98 -2.67 -6.05
N ASP A 10 2.11 -3.40 -5.36
CA ASP A 10 2.15 -3.52 -3.90
C ASP A 10 3.52 -4.05 -3.45
N LYS A 11 4.17 -3.29 -2.55
CA LYS A 11 5.32 -3.81 -1.81
C LYS A 11 4.80 -4.65 -0.65
N TYR A 12 5.27 -5.90 -0.61
CA TYR A 12 4.92 -6.84 0.46
C TYR A 12 5.91 -6.73 1.63
N HIS A 13 5.37 -6.71 2.84
CA HIS A 13 6.13 -6.66 4.08
C HIS A 13 5.97 -7.96 4.85
N LYS A 14 7.08 -8.57 5.23
CA LYS A 14 7.08 -9.79 6.03
C LYS A 14 6.86 -9.45 7.50
N PHE A 15 5.91 -10.13 8.14
CA PHE A 15 5.74 -10.07 9.59
C PHE A 15 5.15 -11.39 10.09
N ASN A 16 5.79 -11.99 11.09
CA ASN A 16 5.39 -13.28 11.69
C ASN A 16 5.12 -14.41 10.68
N GLY A 17 5.93 -14.50 9.62
CA GLY A 17 5.77 -15.51 8.56
C GLY A 17 4.71 -15.19 7.49
N TYR A 18 3.97 -14.10 7.63
CA TYR A 18 2.97 -13.64 6.66
C TYR A 18 3.49 -12.48 5.81
N LEU A 19 2.87 -12.27 4.65
CA LEU A 19 3.11 -11.11 3.78
C LEU A 19 1.93 -10.15 3.86
N PHE A 20 2.23 -8.89 4.15
CA PHE A 20 1.25 -7.81 4.25
C PHE A 20 1.45 -6.80 3.13
N ALA A 21 0.36 -6.40 2.50
CA ALA A 21 0.28 -5.20 1.68
C ALA A 21 -0.69 -4.22 2.34
N PHE A 22 -0.42 -2.92 2.20
CA PHE A 22 -1.21 -1.87 2.83
C PHE A 22 -1.91 -1.02 1.76
N ARG A 23 -3.24 -0.94 1.86
CA ARG A 23 -4.08 -0.11 0.99
C ARG A 23 -5.06 0.69 1.84
N ILE A 24 -5.29 1.93 1.43
CA ILE A 24 -6.26 2.83 2.06
C ILE A 24 -7.48 2.89 1.16
N PHE A 25 -8.64 2.51 1.69
CA PHE A 25 -9.92 2.60 1.01
C PHE A 25 -10.68 3.82 1.52
N THR A 26 -11.11 4.67 0.60
CA THR A 26 -12.08 5.75 0.87
C THR A 26 -13.38 5.43 0.12
N LEU A 27 -14.42 6.22 0.34
CA LEU A 27 -15.68 6.09 -0.41
C LEU A 27 -15.47 6.27 -1.92
N ASP A 28 -14.48 7.07 -2.31
CA ASP A 28 -14.28 7.47 -3.69
C ASP A 28 -13.17 6.68 -4.39
N ASN A 29 -12.21 6.11 -3.64
CA ASN A 29 -11.01 5.55 -4.25
C ASN A 29 -10.21 4.59 -3.35
N ILE A 30 -9.23 3.92 -3.98
CA ILE A 30 -8.22 3.10 -3.32
C ILE A 30 -6.85 3.75 -3.53
N TYR A 31 -6.06 3.78 -2.48
CA TYR A 31 -4.70 4.31 -2.50
C TYR A 31 -3.70 3.28 -2.00
N GLY A 32 -2.52 3.27 -2.63
CA GLY A 32 -1.34 2.60 -2.12
C GLY A 32 -0.48 3.54 -1.28
N VAL A 33 0.45 2.97 -0.53
CA VAL A 33 1.41 3.73 0.29
C VAL A 33 2.62 4.12 -0.56
N ASP A 34 3.01 5.40 -0.55
CA ASP A 34 4.27 5.84 -1.17
C ASP A 34 5.47 5.40 -0.32
N PHE A 35 6.02 4.23 -0.66
CA PHE A 35 7.12 3.62 0.10
C PHE A 35 8.46 4.31 -0.05
N ASP A 36 8.65 5.19 -1.04
CA ASP A 36 9.87 5.97 -1.15
C ASP A 36 9.91 7.08 -0.09
N LYS A 37 8.77 7.33 0.58
CA LYS A 37 8.61 8.30 1.67
C LYS A 37 7.97 7.71 2.93
N ALA A 38 7.89 6.38 3.01
CA ALA A 38 7.37 5.69 4.17
C ALA A 38 8.49 5.16 5.05
N GLU A 39 8.31 5.22 6.35
CA GLU A 39 9.14 4.55 7.33
C GLU A 39 8.47 3.22 7.72
N VAL A 40 9.20 2.13 7.59
CA VAL A 40 8.74 0.80 8.01
C VAL A 40 9.65 0.31 9.12
N ALA A 41 9.05 -0.05 10.25
CA ALA A 41 9.74 -0.64 11.39
C ALA A 41 8.99 -1.90 11.82
N SER A 42 9.71 -2.94 12.20
CA SER A 42 9.10 -4.16 12.72
C SER A 42 9.98 -4.79 13.79
N ASP A 43 9.35 -5.42 14.77
CA ASP A 43 10.00 -6.31 15.72
C ASP A 43 9.21 -7.64 15.84
N SER A 44 9.43 -8.40 16.91
CA SER A 44 8.71 -9.66 17.15
C SER A 44 7.22 -9.48 17.45
N SER A 45 6.80 -8.28 17.81
CA SER A 45 5.47 -7.98 18.35
C SER A 45 4.65 -7.06 17.44
N PHE A 46 5.29 -6.23 16.61
CA PHE A 46 4.58 -5.33 15.71
C PHE A 46 5.25 -5.13 14.34
N LEU A 47 4.43 -4.75 13.38
CA LEU A 47 4.81 -4.12 12.11
C LEU A 47 4.20 -2.72 12.10
N ARG A 48 5.04 -1.69 12.01
CA ARG A 48 4.65 -0.28 11.96
C ARG A 48 5.02 0.30 10.60
N LEU A 49 4.05 0.97 9.99
CA LEU A 49 4.22 1.73 8.77
C LEU A 49 3.79 3.18 9.03
N VAL A 50 4.67 4.12 8.74
CA VAL A 50 4.39 5.57 8.83
C VAL A 50 4.58 6.17 7.45
N ALA A 51 3.52 6.74 6.89
CA ALA A 51 3.57 7.38 5.58
C ALA A 51 2.84 8.73 5.63
N ASN A 52 3.39 9.72 4.94
CA ASN A 52 2.80 11.06 4.81
C ASN A 52 2.28 11.35 3.40
N ARG A 53 2.34 10.35 2.49
CA ARG A 53 1.83 10.41 1.13
C ARG A 53 1.27 9.06 0.69
N PHE A 54 0.26 9.14 -0.17
CA PHE A 54 -0.37 8.00 -0.81
C PHE A 54 -0.30 8.16 -2.32
N PHE A 55 -0.21 7.05 -3.05
CA PHE A 55 -0.32 7.06 -4.51
C PHE A 55 -1.70 6.56 -4.94
N TYR A 56 -2.25 7.21 -5.97
CA TYR A 56 -3.55 6.88 -6.53
C TYR A 56 -3.46 5.57 -7.30
N ALA A 57 -4.32 4.61 -6.97
CA ALA A 57 -4.50 3.42 -7.79
C ALA A 57 -5.54 3.70 -8.88
N GLY A 58 -5.18 3.55 -10.16
CA GLY A 58 -6.11 3.69 -11.28
C GLY A 58 -5.83 4.81 -12.27
N GLY A 59 -4.63 5.43 -12.25
CA GLY A 59 -4.16 6.32 -13.33
C GLY A 59 -4.93 7.64 -13.52
N ARG A 60 -6.02 7.89 -12.77
CA ARG A 60 -6.74 9.16 -12.79
C ARG A 60 -6.13 10.13 -11.79
N ARG A 61 -4.98 10.70 -12.17
CA ARG A 61 -4.64 12.07 -11.75
C ARG A 61 -5.79 12.97 -12.24
N LYS A 62 -6.49 13.62 -11.32
CA LYS A 62 -6.99 14.96 -11.63
C LYS A 62 -5.87 15.93 -11.33
#